data_AF-A0A3R7U1K8-F1
#
_entry.id   AF-A0A3R7U1K8-F1
#
_cell.length_a   1.000
_cell.length_b   1.000
_cell.length_c   1.000
_cell.angle_alpha   90.00
_cell.angle_beta   90.00
_cell.angle_gamma   90.00
#
_symmetry.space_group_name_H-M   'P 1'
#
loop_
_entity.id
_entity.type
_entity.pdbx_description
1 polymer ?
#
loop_
_entity_poly.entity_id
_entity_poly.type
_entity_poly.pdbx_seq_one_letter_code
_entity_poly.pdbx_strand_id
1 'polypeptide(L)'
;MLKHTLLMPLLFLGLIFNAQTTVVDVVVNSEDHTTLEAAVVAADLAGTLSGDGPFTVFAPTDAAFDALPAGTVDALLMDPAGDLTDILLYHVLGAEVMSGDLAPTQTVATLNGDSITVTVDMDMVSINGVAMVIAADVAADNGVVHVIDAVLLPPADPTVADIITDSQDHTVLAALLDSTGLDETLAGEGPFTVFAPTDAAFDLIDPLELIDILQDNDLLTSILTYHVAGSAVMSGDLSDGQIITTVNGADVTISIMDGTVMVNEATVIIADHEGSNGVVHVIDVVLFPPAPNPATVVDIIVDSPDHNLLELAVGAAGLVDALSGEGPFTVFAPTDAAFTALVASLDITADELLALESLSDILKYHVVGAAALSTDLSDGQLLTTLEGSDVEISIDMGVMVNDANVVEADLVADNGVVHVIDMVLSLPSGVDQVALADLFNVFPNPTTDVLRWNGVAVDRIRVIDTQGRVRLETTNAVGSLDLSSLENGVFMVVIEAEGQRAVKSVLKR
;
A
#
# COMPACT_ATOMS: atom_id res chain seq x y z
N MET A 1 -32.79 -75.86 -29.08
CA MET A 1 -32.22 -77.08 -29.69
C MET A 1 -31.12 -76.65 -30.66
N LEU A 2 -29.86 -76.90 -30.28
CA LEU A 2 -28.89 -77.76 -30.99
C LEU A 2 -28.54 -77.27 -32.42
N LYS A 3 -27.36 -76.66 -32.61
CA LYS A 3 -26.07 -77.28 -33.00
C LYS A 3 -26.08 -77.87 -34.43
N HIS A 4 -25.29 -77.29 -35.35
CA HIS A 4 -24.15 -77.97 -36.01
C HIS A 4 -23.52 -77.11 -37.13
N THR A 5 -22.31 -76.65 -36.84
CA THR A 5 -21.08 -76.71 -37.66
C THR A 5 -21.19 -77.23 -39.10
N LEU A 6 -20.66 -76.46 -40.05
CA LEU A 6 -19.97 -77.00 -41.22
C LEU A 6 -18.64 -76.26 -41.41
N LEU A 7 -17.55 -76.99 -41.18
CA LEU A 7 -16.17 -76.63 -41.45
C LEU A 7 -15.83 -77.09 -42.88
N MET A 8 -15.22 -76.23 -43.69
CA MET A 8 -14.41 -76.67 -44.85
C MET A 8 -13.23 -75.69 -45.05
N PRO A 9 -12.00 -76.17 -45.33
CA PRO A 9 -10.78 -75.41 -45.11
C PRO A 9 -10.24 -74.67 -46.35
N LEU A 10 -9.73 -73.47 -46.08
CA LEU A 10 -8.50 -72.80 -46.55
C LEU A 10 -7.88 -73.25 -47.89
N LEU A 11 -7.80 -72.31 -48.85
CA LEU A 11 -6.66 -72.22 -49.77
C LEU A 11 -5.97 -70.87 -49.54
N PHE A 12 -4.84 -70.95 -48.85
CA PHE A 12 -3.92 -69.86 -48.56
C PHE A 12 -3.23 -69.44 -49.87
N LEU A 13 -3.42 -68.19 -50.30
CA LEU A 13 -2.49 -67.51 -51.19
C LEU A 13 -1.76 -66.49 -50.32
N GLY A 14 -0.54 -66.87 -49.90
CA GLY A 14 0.29 -66.07 -49.01
C GLY A 14 0.69 -64.75 -49.64
N LEU A 15 0.05 -63.67 -49.19
CA LEU A 15 0.72 -62.40 -48.99
C LEU A 15 1.27 -62.44 -47.55
N ILE A 16 2.58 -62.56 -47.42
CA ILE A 16 3.26 -62.26 -46.16
C ILE A 16 3.21 -60.74 -46.03
N PHE A 17 2.19 -60.20 -45.37
CA PHE A 17 2.34 -58.89 -44.74
C PHE A 17 3.22 -59.11 -43.51
N ASN A 18 4.42 -58.57 -43.53
CA ASN A 18 5.20 -58.39 -42.31
C ASN A 18 4.48 -57.29 -41.53
N ALA A 19 3.63 -57.66 -40.55
CA ALA A 19 2.99 -56.67 -39.69
C ALA A 19 4.09 -56.07 -38.82
N GLN A 20 4.46 -54.82 -39.07
CA GLN A 20 5.39 -54.12 -38.19
C GLN A 20 4.70 -53.89 -36.84
N THR A 21 5.44 -54.06 -35.73
CA THR A 21 5.01 -53.78 -34.36
C THR A 21 5.57 -52.43 -33.96
N THR A 22 4.76 -51.39 -34.00
CA THR A 22 5.15 -50.02 -33.61
C THR A 22 5.15 -49.82 -32.09
N VAL A 23 5.70 -48.70 -31.61
CA VAL A 23 5.64 -48.33 -30.18
C VAL A 23 4.19 -48.22 -29.68
N VAL A 24 3.25 -47.79 -30.53
CA VAL A 24 1.82 -47.77 -30.21
C VAL A 24 1.25 -49.18 -30.10
N ASP A 25 1.64 -50.09 -31.00
CA ASP A 25 1.23 -51.49 -30.92
C ASP A 25 1.73 -52.16 -29.64
N VAL A 26 2.94 -51.81 -29.17
CA VAL A 26 3.47 -52.31 -27.89
C VAL A 26 2.58 -51.87 -26.72
N VAL A 27 2.17 -50.60 -26.69
CA VAL A 27 1.31 -50.04 -25.63
C VAL A 27 -0.09 -50.64 -25.67
N VAL A 28 -0.75 -50.64 -26.84
CA VAL A 28 -2.14 -51.10 -27.01
C VAL A 28 -2.31 -52.61 -26.75
N ASN A 29 -1.26 -53.40 -26.97
CA ASN A 29 -1.30 -54.85 -26.68
C ASN A 29 -0.87 -55.19 -25.24
N SER A 30 -0.65 -54.20 -24.37
CA SER A 30 -0.26 -54.39 -22.98
C SER A 30 -1.47 -54.32 -22.04
N GLU A 31 -1.60 -55.31 -21.13
CA GLU A 31 -2.66 -55.31 -20.10
C GLU A 31 -2.46 -54.23 -19.02
N ASP A 32 -1.26 -53.64 -18.92
CA ASP A 32 -0.90 -52.67 -17.87
C ASP A 32 -0.98 -51.19 -18.34
N HIS A 33 -1.43 -50.92 -19.57
CA HIS A 33 -1.40 -49.59 -20.18
C HIS A 33 -2.76 -49.17 -20.79
N THR A 34 -3.86 -49.64 -20.21
CA THR A 34 -5.21 -49.37 -20.73
C THR A 34 -5.60 -47.88 -20.65
N THR A 35 -5.11 -47.16 -19.64
CA THR A 35 -5.30 -45.72 -19.45
C THR A 35 -4.45 -44.93 -20.44
N LEU A 36 -3.19 -45.35 -20.67
CA LEU A 36 -2.31 -44.74 -21.66
C LEU A 36 -2.86 -44.92 -23.07
N GLU A 37 -3.38 -46.10 -23.42
CA GLU A 37 -4.07 -46.34 -24.68
C GLU A 37 -5.24 -45.36 -24.86
N ALA A 38 -6.12 -45.26 -23.86
CA ALA A 38 -7.27 -44.36 -23.92
C ALA A 38 -6.84 -42.90 -24.10
N ALA A 39 -5.77 -42.46 -23.41
CA ALA A 39 -5.21 -41.12 -23.52
C ALA A 39 -4.63 -40.83 -24.91
N VAL A 40 -3.81 -41.74 -25.47
CA VAL A 40 -3.22 -41.61 -26.81
C VAL A 40 -4.29 -41.56 -27.90
N VAL A 41 -5.36 -42.34 -27.74
CA VAL A 41 -6.52 -42.32 -28.65
C VAL A 41 -7.30 -41.01 -28.51
N ALA A 42 -7.53 -40.53 -27.28
CA ALA A 42 -8.25 -39.29 -27.03
C ALA A 42 -7.50 -38.07 -27.62
N ALA A 43 -6.18 -38.04 -27.50
CA ALA A 43 -5.30 -36.99 -28.03
C ALA A 43 -5.00 -37.11 -29.54
N ASP A 44 -5.56 -38.11 -30.25
CA ASP A 44 -5.30 -38.38 -31.68
C ASP A 44 -3.79 -38.59 -32.02
N LEU A 45 -2.99 -39.04 -31.06
CA LEU A 45 -1.54 -39.25 -31.23
C LEU A 45 -1.16 -40.62 -31.80
N ALA A 46 -2.13 -41.56 -31.88
CA ALA A 46 -1.87 -42.91 -32.36
C ALA A 46 -1.26 -42.93 -33.78
N GLY A 47 -1.73 -42.06 -34.68
CA GLY A 47 -1.18 -41.94 -36.04
C GLY A 47 0.26 -41.41 -36.05
N THR A 48 0.54 -40.40 -35.22
CA THR A 48 1.87 -39.79 -35.09
C THR A 48 2.89 -40.79 -34.57
N LEU A 49 2.56 -41.51 -33.49
CA LEU A 49 3.47 -42.46 -32.84
C LEU A 49 3.57 -43.80 -33.58
N SER A 50 2.66 -44.09 -34.52
CA SER A 50 2.79 -45.20 -35.47
C SER A 50 3.58 -44.83 -36.73
N GLY A 51 4.01 -43.57 -36.86
CA GLY A 51 4.75 -43.06 -38.02
C GLY A 51 6.20 -43.53 -38.12
N ASP A 52 6.92 -42.97 -39.08
CA ASP A 52 8.36 -43.23 -39.26
C ASP A 52 9.14 -42.70 -38.05
N GLY A 53 9.73 -43.61 -37.27
CA GLY A 53 10.58 -43.28 -36.13
C GLY A 53 12.01 -42.85 -36.54
N PRO A 54 12.98 -42.88 -35.61
CA PRO A 54 12.93 -43.59 -34.33
C PRO A 54 12.25 -42.81 -33.19
N PHE A 55 11.51 -43.52 -32.34
CA PHE A 55 10.93 -43.00 -31.10
C PHE A 55 11.47 -43.72 -29.84
N THR A 56 11.48 -43.03 -28.71
CA THR A 56 11.56 -43.64 -27.38
C THR A 56 10.35 -43.19 -26.59
N VAL A 57 9.51 -44.12 -26.14
CA VAL A 57 8.32 -43.82 -25.35
C VAL A 57 8.55 -44.28 -23.91
N PHE A 58 8.45 -43.36 -22.96
CA PHE A 58 8.34 -43.70 -21.55
C PHE A 58 6.86 -43.97 -21.24
N ALA A 59 6.47 -45.23 -21.12
CA ALA A 59 5.08 -45.65 -20.99
C ALA A 59 4.68 -45.79 -19.51
N PRO A 60 3.91 -44.85 -18.93
CA PRO A 60 3.38 -44.99 -17.58
C PRO A 60 2.33 -46.11 -17.50
N THR A 61 2.45 -46.95 -16.47
CA THR A 61 1.46 -48.01 -16.19
C THR A 61 0.12 -47.42 -15.71
N ASP A 62 -0.93 -48.23 -15.75
CA ASP A 62 -2.24 -47.88 -15.15
C ASP A 62 -2.12 -47.51 -13.67
N ALA A 63 -1.24 -48.18 -12.92
CA ALA A 63 -0.95 -47.83 -11.53
C ALA A 63 -0.29 -46.45 -11.37
N ALA A 64 0.48 -45.99 -12.36
CA ALA A 64 1.07 -44.66 -12.37
C ALA A 64 -0.01 -43.57 -12.56
N PHE A 65 -1.00 -43.81 -13.44
CA PHE A 65 -2.15 -42.92 -13.58
C PHE A 65 -3.05 -42.92 -12.35
N ASP A 66 -3.28 -44.08 -11.74
CA ASP A 66 -4.06 -44.21 -10.50
C ASP A 66 -3.41 -43.48 -9.31
N ALA A 67 -2.09 -43.24 -9.35
CA ALA A 67 -1.36 -42.52 -8.32
C ALA A 67 -1.53 -40.98 -8.43
N LEU A 68 -2.07 -40.46 -9.53
CA LEU A 68 -2.38 -39.05 -9.67
C LEU A 68 -3.53 -38.65 -8.72
N PRO A 69 -3.63 -37.35 -8.35
CA PRO A 69 -4.76 -36.87 -7.56
C PRO A 69 -6.12 -37.23 -8.18
N ALA A 70 -7.10 -37.54 -7.32
CA ALA A 70 -8.41 -37.95 -7.77
C ALA A 70 -9.06 -36.87 -8.66
N GLY A 71 -9.48 -37.26 -9.86
CA GLY A 71 -10.08 -36.36 -10.87
C GLY A 71 -9.08 -35.78 -11.88
N THR A 72 -7.76 -35.95 -11.71
CA THR A 72 -6.76 -35.47 -12.67
C THR A 72 -6.91 -36.13 -14.03
N VAL A 73 -7.03 -37.47 -14.08
CA VAL A 73 -7.19 -38.20 -15.35
C VAL A 73 -8.49 -37.78 -16.07
N ASP A 74 -9.58 -37.63 -15.33
CA ASP A 74 -10.86 -37.17 -15.91
C ASP A 74 -10.73 -35.75 -16.48
N ALA A 75 -10.03 -34.84 -15.79
CA ALA A 75 -9.79 -33.48 -16.27
C ALA A 75 -8.94 -33.46 -17.55
N LEU A 76 -7.85 -34.23 -17.59
CA LEU A 76 -7.00 -34.34 -18.78
C LEU A 76 -7.77 -34.90 -20.00
N LEU A 77 -8.66 -35.87 -19.78
CA LEU A 77 -9.51 -36.42 -20.85
C LEU A 77 -10.61 -35.44 -21.32
N MET A 78 -10.94 -34.39 -20.56
CA MET A 78 -11.88 -33.35 -20.98
C MET A 78 -11.24 -32.31 -21.91
N ASP A 79 -9.92 -32.12 -21.84
CA ASP A 79 -9.13 -31.30 -22.77
C ASP A 79 -8.05 -32.12 -23.49
N PRO A 80 -8.45 -33.00 -24.43
CA PRO A 80 -7.51 -33.90 -25.09
C PRO A 80 -6.53 -33.20 -26.03
N ALA A 81 -6.81 -31.96 -26.44
CA ALA A 81 -5.97 -31.18 -27.37
C ALA A 81 -5.04 -30.17 -26.67
N GLY A 82 -5.29 -29.88 -25.39
CA GLY A 82 -4.42 -29.07 -24.52
C GLY A 82 -3.46 -29.95 -23.72
N ASP A 83 -3.53 -29.84 -22.39
CA ASP A 83 -2.59 -30.44 -21.43
C ASP A 83 -2.33 -31.93 -21.65
N LEU A 84 -3.35 -32.70 -22.05
CA LEU A 84 -3.17 -34.13 -22.27
C LEU A 84 -2.20 -34.42 -23.42
N THR A 85 -2.30 -33.69 -24.53
CA THR A 85 -1.40 -33.87 -25.67
C THR A 85 0.03 -33.47 -25.27
N ASP A 86 0.18 -32.37 -24.54
CA ASP A 86 1.49 -31.88 -24.09
C ASP A 86 2.18 -32.88 -23.14
N ILE A 87 1.45 -33.38 -22.13
CA ILE A 87 1.92 -34.43 -21.22
C ILE A 87 2.33 -35.70 -21.99
N LEU A 88 1.52 -36.16 -22.95
CA LEU A 88 1.85 -37.36 -23.72
C LEU A 88 3.10 -37.16 -24.58
N LEU A 89 3.30 -35.98 -25.17
CA LEU A 89 4.51 -35.68 -25.93
C LEU A 89 5.75 -35.52 -25.03
N TYR A 90 5.58 -35.11 -23.77
CA TYR A 90 6.66 -35.06 -22.77
C TYR A 90 7.19 -36.46 -22.40
N HIS A 91 6.41 -37.52 -22.65
CA HIS A 91 6.84 -38.91 -22.48
C HIS A 91 7.59 -39.47 -23.70
N VAL A 92 7.75 -38.71 -24.79
CA VAL A 92 8.30 -39.22 -26.05
C VAL A 92 9.57 -38.48 -26.46
N LEU A 93 10.60 -39.21 -26.85
CA LEU A 93 11.79 -38.67 -27.50
C LEU A 93 11.74 -38.95 -29.00
N GLY A 94 12.24 -38.00 -29.80
CA GLY A 94 12.45 -38.16 -31.25
C GLY A 94 13.74 -38.93 -31.60
N ALA A 95 14.11 -39.92 -30.80
CA ALA A 95 15.28 -40.76 -30.98
C ALA A 95 15.06 -42.14 -30.34
N GLU A 96 15.77 -43.17 -30.80
CA GLU A 96 15.81 -44.50 -30.15
C GLU A 96 16.94 -44.49 -29.13
N VAL A 97 16.60 -44.73 -27.86
CA VAL A 97 17.55 -44.69 -26.73
C VAL A 97 17.33 -45.95 -25.89
N MET A 98 18.27 -46.90 -25.96
CA MET A 98 18.25 -48.10 -25.12
C MET A 98 18.86 -47.80 -23.75
N SER A 99 18.54 -48.59 -22.73
CA SER A 99 19.09 -48.39 -21.38
C SER A 99 20.62 -48.54 -21.34
N GLY A 100 21.18 -49.33 -22.27
CA GLY A 100 22.63 -49.48 -22.45
C GLY A 100 23.35 -48.27 -23.05
N ASP A 101 22.61 -47.31 -23.63
CA ASP A 101 23.16 -46.10 -24.24
C ASP A 101 23.26 -44.93 -23.25
N LEU A 102 22.73 -45.09 -22.03
CA LEU A 102 22.60 -44.03 -21.04
C LEU A 102 23.93 -43.72 -20.34
N ALA A 103 24.24 -42.42 -20.25
CA ALA A 103 25.25 -41.90 -19.32
C ALA A 103 24.72 -41.91 -17.88
N PRO A 104 25.59 -41.83 -16.84
CA PRO A 104 25.14 -41.79 -15.45
C PRO A 104 24.10 -40.69 -15.15
N THR A 105 24.21 -39.54 -15.83
CA THR A 105 23.20 -38.48 -15.83
C THR A 105 23.23 -37.80 -17.19
N GLN A 106 22.05 -37.57 -17.78
CA GLN A 106 21.91 -36.87 -19.04
C GLN A 106 20.57 -36.14 -19.12
N THR A 107 20.57 -35.01 -19.83
CA THR A 107 19.36 -34.24 -20.14
C THR A 107 19.03 -34.43 -21.61
N VAL A 108 17.78 -34.78 -21.93
CA VAL A 108 17.32 -35.05 -23.30
C VAL A 108 16.02 -34.30 -23.57
N ALA A 109 15.89 -33.74 -24.78
CA ALA A 109 14.68 -33.04 -25.21
C ALA A 109 13.59 -34.04 -25.63
N THR A 110 12.36 -33.77 -25.22
CA THR A 110 11.16 -34.55 -25.55
C THR A 110 10.44 -33.93 -26.77
N LEU A 111 9.36 -34.55 -27.23
CA LEU A 111 8.58 -34.05 -28.37
C LEU A 111 7.68 -32.86 -28.02
N ASN A 112 7.42 -32.58 -26.73
CA ASN A 112 6.68 -31.36 -26.35
C ASN A 112 7.58 -30.10 -26.42
N GLY A 113 8.90 -30.27 -26.38
CA GLY A 113 9.90 -29.20 -26.43
C GLY A 113 10.72 -29.08 -25.15
N ASP A 114 10.17 -29.50 -24.02
CA ASP A 114 10.86 -29.54 -22.73
C ASP A 114 11.84 -30.70 -22.63
N SER A 115 12.74 -30.60 -21.67
CA SER A 115 13.74 -31.64 -21.41
C SER A 115 13.41 -32.45 -20.16
N ILE A 116 13.78 -33.73 -20.20
CA ILE A 116 13.81 -34.62 -19.05
C ILE A 116 15.26 -34.91 -18.65
N THR A 117 15.49 -35.15 -17.37
CA THR A 117 16.76 -35.62 -16.83
C THR A 117 16.68 -37.11 -16.54
N VAL A 118 17.51 -37.90 -17.21
CA VAL A 118 17.65 -39.33 -17.00
C VAL A 118 18.87 -39.58 -16.12
N THR A 119 18.68 -40.29 -15.01
CA THR A 119 19.76 -40.65 -14.07
C THR A 119 19.82 -42.15 -13.88
N VAL A 120 21.02 -42.71 -13.97
CA VAL A 120 21.30 -44.13 -13.72
C VAL A 120 22.04 -44.26 -12.39
N ASP A 121 21.42 -44.90 -11.41
CA ASP A 121 22.02 -45.23 -10.12
C ASP A 121 21.85 -46.72 -9.78
N MET A 122 22.96 -47.40 -9.48
CA MET A 122 22.99 -48.83 -9.16
C MET A 122 22.14 -49.71 -10.10
N ASP A 123 22.28 -49.51 -11.42
CA ASP A 123 21.53 -50.19 -12.49
C ASP A 123 20.01 -49.88 -12.53
N MET A 124 19.53 -48.89 -11.75
CA MET A 124 18.18 -48.36 -11.84
C MET A 124 18.17 -47.06 -12.64
N VAL A 125 17.24 -46.93 -13.58
CA VAL A 125 17.04 -45.71 -14.38
C VAL A 125 15.87 -44.93 -13.81
N SER A 126 16.10 -43.65 -13.54
CA SER A 126 15.09 -42.70 -13.08
C SER A 126 14.97 -41.51 -14.04
N ILE A 127 13.76 -41.01 -14.20
CA ILE A 127 13.42 -39.85 -15.04
C ILE A 127 12.93 -38.73 -14.12
N ASN A 128 13.54 -37.55 -14.23
CA ASN A 128 13.32 -36.36 -13.39
C ASN A 128 13.41 -36.61 -11.87
N GLY A 129 14.00 -37.75 -11.46
CA GLY A 129 14.01 -38.19 -10.06
C GLY A 129 12.63 -38.60 -9.51
N VAL A 130 11.58 -38.64 -10.33
CA VAL A 130 10.20 -38.92 -9.91
C VAL A 130 9.64 -40.24 -10.46
N ALA A 131 10.07 -40.67 -11.65
CA ALA A 131 9.63 -41.91 -12.28
C ALA A 131 10.78 -42.90 -12.40
N MET A 132 10.55 -44.16 -12.03
CA MET A 132 11.49 -45.26 -12.21
C MET A 132 11.12 -46.09 -13.43
N VAL A 133 12.12 -46.47 -14.22
CA VAL A 133 11.93 -47.45 -15.31
C VAL A 133 11.83 -48.84 -14.69
N ILE A 134 10.64 -49.44 -14.75
CA ILE A 134 10.35 -50.77 -14.19
C ILE A 134 10.49 -51.90 -15.19
N ALA A 135 10.42 -51.60 -16.50
CA ALA A 135 10.81 -52.50 -17.57
C ALA A 135 11.42 -51.70 -18.72
N ALA A 136 12.67 -51.99 -19.06
CA ALA A 136 13.41 -51.29 -20.11
C ALA A 136 13.50 -52.10 -21.41
N ASP A 137 13.87 -51.42 -22.49
CA ASP A 137 14.29 -52.00 -23.78
C ASP A 137 13.21 -52.86 -24.47
N VAL A 138 11.94 -52.45 -24.40
CA VAL A 138 10.87 -53.11 -25.18
C VAL A 138 10.93 -52.63 -26.62
N ALA A 139 11.58 -53.43 -27.48
CA ALA A 139 11.82 -53.07 -28.87
C ALA A 139 10.54 -53.07 -29.73
N ALA A 140 10.44 -52.05 -30.59
CA ALA A 140 9.43 -51.90 -31.64
C ALA A 140 10.13 -51.59 -32.99
N ASP A 141 9.42 -51.75 -34.11
CA ASP A 141 9.99 -51.52 -35.45
C ASP A 141 10.28 -50.04 -35.73
N ASN A 142 9.61 -49.11 -35.03
CA ASN A 142 9.82 -47.67 -35.15
C ASN A 142 10.39 -47.04 -33.87
N GLY A 143 10.92 -47.82 -32.92
CA GLY A 143 11.49 -47.28 -31.68
C GLY A 143 11.62 -48.25 -30.53
N VAL A 144 11.61 -47.70 -29.31
CA VAL A 144 11.70 -48.46 -28.05
C VAL A 144 10.69 -47.93 -27.03
N VAL A 145 10.16 -48.82 -26.19
CA VAL A 145 9.30 -48.47 -25.06
C VAL A 145 10.01 -48.82 -23.74
N HIS A 146 10.03 -47.87 -22.81
CA HIS A 146 10.46 -48.05 -21.42
C HIS A 146 9.26 -47.86 -20.51
N VAL A 147 8.87 -48.88 -19.77
CA VAL A 147 7.74 -48.82 -18.84
C VAL A 147 8.16 -48.10 -17.56
N ILE A 148 7.37 -47.12 -17.12
CA ILE A 148 7.63 -46.31 -15.92
C ILE A 148 6.50 -46.41 -14.90
N ASP A 149 6.83 -46.16 -13.62
CA ASP A 149 5.90 -46.26 -12.49
C ASP A 149 5.24 -44.93 -12.06
N ALA A 150 5.55 -43.82 -12.73
CA ALA A 150 4.93 -42.52 -12.50
C ALA A 150 4.66 -41.79 -13.82
N VAL A 151 3.64 -40.92 -13.85
CA VAL A 151 3.36 -40.04 -15.00
C VAL A 151 4.32 -38.84 -14.95
N LEU A 152 5.02 -38.57 -16.04
CA LEU A 152 5.85 -37.38 -16.20
C LEU A 152 4.97 -36.18 -16.51
N LEU A 153 5.05 -35.14 -15.69
CA LEU A 153 4.39 -33.86 -15.94
C LEU A 153 5.44 -32.88 -16.49
N PRO A 154 5.14 -32.17 -17.59
CA PRO A 154 5.95 -31.06 -18.06
C PRO A 154 6.18 -30.05 -16.92
N PRO A 155 7.33 -29.35 -16.90
CA PRO A 155 7.49 -28.22 -15.98
C PRO A 155 6.38 -27.20 -16.26
N ALA A 156 5.75 -26.67 -15.21
CA ALA A 156 4.78 -25.59 -15.38
C ALA A 156 5.51 -24.33 -15.89
N ASP A 157 4.88 -23.59 -16.79
CA ASP A 157 5.36 -22.27 -17.17
C ASP A 157 5.44 -21.38 -15.92
N PRO A 158 6.58 -20.69 -15.70
CA PRO A 158 6.78 -19.92 -14.47
C PRO A 158 5.71 -18.82 -14.38
N THR A 159 5.15 -18.66 -13.19
CA THR A 159 4.27 -17.54 -12.88
C THR A 159 5.09 -16.24 -12.78
N VAL A 160 4.42 -15.09 -12.71
CA VAL A 160 5.12 -13.82 -12.43
C VAL A 160 5.86 -13.85 -11.09
N ALA A 161 5.36 -14.59 -10.09
CA ALA A 161 6.05 -14.79 -8.82
C ALA A 161 7.32 -15.62 -8.97
N ASP A 162 7.27 -16.69 -9.77
CA ASP A 162 8.45 -17.53 -10.06
C ASP A 162 9.52 -16.73 -10.82
N ILE A 163 9.11 -15.92 -11.80
CA ILE A 163 10.01 -15.03 -12.56
C ILE A 163 10.78 -14.09 -11.62
N ILE A 164 10.10 -13.49 -10.64
CA ILE A 164 10.72 -12.59 -9.66
C ILE A 164 11.64 -13.37 -8.72
N THR A 165 11.18 -14.51 -8.20
CA THR A 165 11.91 -15.32 -7.21
C THR A 165 13.18 -15.94 -7.77
N ASP A 166 13.15 -16.38 -9.03
CA ASP A 166 14.30 -16.97 -9.72
C ASP A 166 15.28 -15.90 -10.26
N SER A 167 14.93 -14.62 -10.15
CA SER A 167 15.76 -13.53 -10.64
C SER A 167 16.86 -13.15 -9.64
N GLN A 168 18.10 -13.09 -10.15
CA GLN A 168 19.25 -12.63 -9.36
C GLN A 168 19.25 -11.11 -9.09
N ASP A 169 18.43 -10.35 -9.80
CA ASP A 169 18.37 -8.89 -9.70
C ASP A 169 17.17 -8.40 -8.87
N HIS A 170 16.35 -9.30 -8.31
CA HIS A 170 15.13 -8.97 -7.55
C HIS A 170 15.11 -9.64 -6.18
N THR A 171 16.27 -9.89 -5.58
CA THR A 171 16.37 -10.61 -4.31
C THR A 171 15.70 -9.87 -3.15
N VAL A 172 15.72 -8.53 -3.16
CA VAL A 172 15.03 -7.68 -2.17
C VAL A 172 13.53 -7.75 -2.39
N LEU A 173 13.07 -7.58 -3.64
CA LEU A 173 11.65 -7.64 -3.97
C LEU A 173 11.05 -9.01 -3.62
N ALA A 174 11.73 -10.11 -3.99
CA ALA A 174 11.29 -11.46 -3.69
C ALA A 174 11.14 -11.67 -2.17
N ALA A 175 12.10 -11.20 -1.37
CA ALA A 175 12.01 -11.28 0.09
C ALA A 175 10.84 -10.45 0.67
N LEU A 176 10.52 -9.30 0.08
CA LEU A 176 9.39 -8.47 0.51
C LEU A 176 8.05 -9.11 0.16
N LEU A 177 7.91 -9.68 -1.03
CA LEU A 177 6.73 -10.43 -1.43
C LEU A 177 6.48 -11.63 -0.51
N ASP A 178 7.51 -12.43 -0.22
CA ASP A 178 7.45 -13.57 0.72
C ASP A 178 7.04 -13.11 2.14
N SER A 179 7.66 -12.04 2.66
CA SER A 179 7.34 -11.53 4.00
C SER A 179 5.93 -10.97 4.16
N THR A 180 5.29 -10.56 3.06
CA THR A 180 3.92 -10.05 3.04
C THR A 180 2.89 -11.09 2.58
N GLY A 181 3.33 -12.25 2.08
CA GLY A 181 2.48 -13.30 1.49
C GLY A 181 1.87 -12.92 0.15
N LEU A 182 2.41 -11.87 -0.52
CA LEU A 182 1.95 -11.45 -1.84
C LEU A 182 2.48 -12.37 -2.96
N ASP A 183 3.56 -13.10 -2.71
CA ASP A 183 4.09 -14.13 -3.59
C ASP A 183 3.05 -15.23 -3.89
N GLU A 184 2.34 -15.72 -2.87
CA GLU A 184 1.25 -16.70 -3.06
C GLU A 184 0.12 -16.15 -3.94
N THR A 185 -0.19 -14.85 -3.78
CA THR A 185 -1.22 -14.19 -4.59
C THR A 185 -0.77 -14.03 -6.04
N LEU A 186 0.49 -13.63 -6.25
CA LEU A 186 1.09 -13.45 -7.57
C LEU A 186 1.40 -14.78 -8.27
N ALA A 187 1.44 -15.90 -7.56
CA ALA A 187 1.47 -17.25 -8.14
C ALA A 187 0.07 -17.78 -8.51
N GLY A 188 -1.00 -17.10 -8.06
CA GLY A 188 -2.39 -17.50 -8.28
C GLY A 188 -2.94 -17.17 -9.67
N GLU A 189 -4.26 -17.23 -9.80
CA GLU A 189 -4.97 -16.89 -11.04
C GLU A 189 -4.80 -15.40 -11.40
N GLY A 190 -4.18 -15.14 -12.55
CA GLY A 190 -4.01 -13.81 -13.12
C GLY A 190 -5.21 -13.34 -13.95
N PRO A 191 -5.02 -12.34 -14.84
CA PRO A 191 -3.74 -11.84 -15.32
C PRO A 191 -3.14 -10.71 -14.46
N PHE A 192 -1.82 -10.75 -14.24
CA PHE A 192 -1.07 -9.70 -13.55
C PHE A 192 -0.11 -8.95 -14.48
N THR A 193 0.16 -7.69 -14.17
CA THR A 193 1.38 -6.99 -14.61
C THR A 193 2.14 -6.55 -13.37
N VAL A 194 3.40 -6.99 -13.22
CA VAL A 194 4.26 -6.55 -12.12
C VAL A 194 5.35 -5.64 -12.66
N PHE A 195 5.38 -4.40 -12.17
CA PHE A 195 6.52 -3.50 -12.36
C PHE A 195 7.56 -3.85 -11.29
N ALA A 196 8.55 -4.68 -11.62
CA ALA A 196 9.47 -5.27 -10.66
C ALA A 196 10.73 -4.38 -10.50
N PRO A 197 10.88 -3.65 -9.38
CA PRO A 197 12.09 -2.89 -9.11
C PRO A 197 13.28 -3.83 -8.86
N THR A 198 14.41 -3.52 -9.50
CA THR A 198 15.68 -4.22 -9.24
C THR A 198 16.21 -3.95 -7.82
N ASP A 199 17.12 -4.78 -7.34
CA ASP A 199 17.85 -4.57 -6.08
C ASP A 199 18.58 -3.22 -6.08
N ALA A 200 19.10 -2.79 -7.23
CA ALA A 200 19.72 -1.48 -7.39
C ALA A 200 18.71 -0.31 -7.24
N ALA A 201 17.43 -0.53 -7.52
CA ALA A 201 16.38 0.46 -7.30
C ALA A 201 16.11 0.66 -5.80
N PHE A 202 16.13 -0.42 -5.01
CA PHE A 202 16.03 -0.34 -3.55
C PHE A 202 17.25 0.34 -2.91
N ASP A 203 18.45 0.15 -3.47
CA ASP A 203 19.68 0.84 -3.04
C ASP A 203 19.62 2.37 -3.22
N LEU A 204 18.68 2.90 -4.02
CA LEU A 204 18.47 4.35 -4.19
C LEU A 204 17.65 4.98 -3.06
N ILE A 205 16.92 4.19 -2.27
CA ILE A 205 16.11 4.67 -1.14
C ILE A 205 17.03 5.02 0.03
N ASP A 206 16.74 6.11 0.75
CA ASP A 206 17.51 6.43 1.95
C ASP A 206 17.40 5.29 2.99
N PRO A 207 18.51 4.82 3.60
CA PRO A 207 18.45 3.70 4.53
C PRO A 207 17.53 3.90 5.73
N LEU A 208 17.30 5.14 6.18
CA LEU A 208 16.36 5.41 7.28
C LEU A 208 14.91 5.28 6.81
N GLU A 209 14.60 5.82 5.63
CA GLU A 209 13.29 5.69 5.00
C GLU A 209 12.94 4.23 4.71
N LEU A 210 13.91 3.45 4.21
CA LEU A 210 13.71 2.01 3.99
C LEU A 210 13.43 1.27 5.30
N ILE A 211 14.09 1.64 6.40
CA ILE A 211 13.80 1.05 7.72
C ILE A 211 12.38 1.36 8.17
N ASP A 212 11.92 2.60 7.96
CA ASP A 212 10.56 3.01 8.34
C ASP A 212 9.51 2.24 7.52
N ILE A 213 9.72 2.09 6.21
CA ILE A 213 8.87 1.29 5.31
C ILE A 213 8.81 -0.17 5.77
N LEU A 214 9.96 -0.78 6.10
CA LEU A 214 10.02 -2.19 6.51
C LEU A 214 9.40 -2.45 7.90
N GLN A 215 9.24 -1.42 8.72
CA GLN A 215 8.59 -1.55 10.03
C GLN A 215 7.08 -1.34 9.97
N ASP A 216 6.57 -0.69 8.92
CA ASP A 216 5.16 -0.45 8.69
C ASP A 216 4.61 -1.43 7.63
N ASN A 217 3.88 -2.45 8.08
CA ASN A 217 3.30 -3.46 7.20
C ASN A 217 2.22 -2.90 6.27
N ASP A 218 1.48 -1.88 6.71
CA ASP A 218 0.40 -1.30 5.91
C ASP A 218 1.01 -0.46 4.78
N LEU A 219 2.03 0.34 5.10
CA LEU A 219 2.81 1.09 4.10
C LEU A 219 3.53 0.16 3.13
N LEU A 220 4.22 -0.87 3.62
CA LEU A 220 4.91 -1.84 2.78
C LEU A 220 3.95 -2.56 1.83
N THR A 221 2.81 -3.05 2.34
CA THR A 221 1.78 -3.71 1.51
C THR A 221 1.22 -2.73 0.47
N SER A 222 1.01 -1.46 0.86
CA SER A 222 0.57 -0.40 -0.05
C SER A 222 1.56 -0.19 -1.19
N ILE A 223 2.86 -0.09 -0.88
CA ILE A 223 3.93 0.06 -1.87
C ILE A 223 4.00 -1.16 -2.80
N LEU A 224 3.99 -2.38 -2.26
CA LEU A 224 4.09 -3.60 -3.08
C LEU A 224 2.87 -3.76 -4.01
N THR A 225 1.66 -3.49 -3.51
CA THR A 225 0.44 -3.55 -4.34
C THR A 225 0.35 -2.41 -5.37
N TYR A 226 1.07 -1.31 -5.17
CA TYR A 226 1.20 -0.23 -6.15
C TYR A 226 2.12 -0.60 -7.32
N HIS A 227 2.97 -1.62 -7.17
CA HIS A 227 3.77 -2.16 -8.28
C HIS A 227 3.02 -3.19 -9.14
N VAL A 228 1.78 -3.55 -8.77
CA VAL A 228 1.02 -4.60 -9.45
C VAL A 228 -0.23 -4.01 -10.08
N ALA A 229 -0.52 -4.37 -11.33
CA ALA A 229 -1.80 -4.12 -11.98
C ALA A 229 -2.57 -5.43 -12.18
N GLY A 230 -3.90 -5.39 -12.00
CA GLY A 230 -4.79 -6.55 -12.16
C GLY A 230 -5.15 -6.89 -13.62
N SER A 231 -4.22 -6.65 -14.54
CA SER A 231 -4.34 -6.96 -15.96
C SER A 231 -2.96 -7.23 -16.55
N ALA A 232 -2.83 -8.15 -17.50
CA ALA A 232 -1.59 -8.32 -18.28
C ALA A 232 -1.52 -7.24 -19.37
N VAL A 233 -0.45 -6.45 -19.35
CA VAL A 233 -0.24 -5.34 -20.27
C VAL A 233 1.19 -5.45 -20.80
N MET A 234 1.33 -5.85 -22.07
CA MET A 234 2.64 -5.91 -22.73
C MET A 234 3.11 -4.52 -23.13
N SER A 235 4.41 -4.33 -23.29
CA SER A 235 5.01 -3.06 -23.69
C SER A 235 4.50 -2.59 -25.07
N GLY A 236 4.19 -3.53 -25.96
CA GLY A 236 3.59 -3.25 -27.27
C GLY A 236 2.14 -2.76 -27.21
N ASP A 237 1.44 -2.99 -26.10
CA ASP A 237 0.07 -2.52 -25.87
C ASP A 237 0.05 -1.14 -25.20
N LEU A 238 1.20 -0.67 -24.71
CA LEU A 238 1.33 0.61 -24.02
C LEU A 238 1.26 1.80 -24.97
N SER A 239 0.59 2.86 -24.53
CA SER A 239 0.51 4.14 -25.22
C SER A 239 1.04 5.28 -24.34
N ASP A 240 1.63 6.30 -24.96
CA ASP A 240 2.09 7.50 -24.25
C ASP A 240 0.91 8.23 -23.57
N GLY A 241 1.06 8.52 -22.28
CA GLY A 241 0.01 9.10 -21.44
C GLY A 241 -1.06 8.11 -20.96
N GLN A 242 -0.89 6.80 -21.18
CA GLN A 242 -1.81 5.79 -20.68
C GLN A 242 -1.80 5.75 -19.15
N ILE A 243 -2.98 5.61 -18.56
CA ILE A 243 -3.15 5.45 -17.11
C ILE A 243 -3.50 3.99 -16.83
N ILE A 244 -2.84 3.39 -15.85
CA ILE A 244 -3.09 2.01 -15.40
C ILE A 244 -3.39 2.05 -13.90
N THR A 245 -4.56 1.55 -13.52
CA THR A 245 -4.93 1.41 -12.11
C THR A 245 -4.25 0.18 -11.50
N THR A 246 -3.53 0.39 -10.40
CA THR A 246 -2.81 -0.65 -9.68
C THR A 246 -3.74 -1.40 -8.70
N VAL A 247 -3.27 -2.51 -8.14
CA VAL A 247 -3.98 -3.29 -7.12
C VAL A 247 -4.19 -2.47 -5.84
N ASN A 248 -3.28 -1.53 -5.55
CA ASN A 248 -3.43 -0.58 -4.45
C ASN A 248 -4.62 0.39 -4.66
N GLY A 249 -5.10 0.54 -5.89
CA GLY A 249 -6.21 1.43 -6.27
C GLY A 249 -5.76 2.81 -6.77
N ALA A 250 -4.50 3.18 -6.52
CA ALA A 250 -3.87 4.36 -7.13
C ALA A 250 -3.43 4.07 -8.58
N ASP A 251 -3.32 5.13 -9.37
CA ASP A 251 -2.99 5.07 -10.79
C ASP A 251 -1.50 5.30 -11.04
N VAL A 252 -0.89 4.51 -11.92
CA VAL A 252 0.41 4.82 -12.53
C VAL A 252 0.21 5.40 -13.93
N THR A 253 1.07 6.33 -14.31
CA THR A 253 1.07 6.95 -15.64
C THR A 253 2.22 6.42 -16.48
N ILE A 254 1.91 6.00 -17.69
CA ILE A 254 2.89 5.54 -18.66
C ILE A 254 3.32 6.71 -19.55
N SER A 255 4.63 6.93 -19.67
CA SER A 255 5.19 7.87 -20.64
C SER A 255 6.16 7.15 -21.56
N ILE A 256 6.13 7.51 -22.85
CA ILE A 256 6.99 6.90 -23.88
C ILE A 256 7.77 8.01 -24.55
N MET A 257 9.06 8.12 -24.22
CA MET A 257 9.98 9.10 -24.79
C MET A 257 11.09 8.41 -25.56
N ASP A 258 11.23 8.75 -26.85
CA ASP A 258 12.25 8.19 -27.75
C ASP A 258 12.27 6.64 -27.81
N GLY A 259 11.12 5.99 -27.56
CA GLY A 259 10.97 4.53 -27.55
C GLY A 259 11.28 3.87 -26.20
N THR A 260 11.66 4.65 -25.19
CA THR A 260 11.81 4.19 -23.80
C THR A 260 10.48 4.32 -23.08
N VAL A 261 10.01 3.24 -22.45
CA VAL A 261 8.81 3.22 -21.62
C VAL A 261 9.19 3.59 -20.18
N MET A 262 8.44 4.50 -19.59
CA MET A 262 8.55 4.86 -18.18
C MET A 262 7.19 4.71 -17.48
N VAL A 263 7.22 4.26 -16.24
CA VAL A 263 6.08 4.13 -15.33
C VAL A 263 6.28 5.17 -14.23
N ASN A 264 5.49 6.23 -14.23
CA ASN A 264 5.77 7.47 -13.49
C ASN A 264 7.19 7.97 -13.82
N GLU A 265 8.10 7.96 -12.84
CA GLU A 265 9.51 8.34 -13.01
C GLU A 265 10.44 7.13 -13.21
N ALA A 266 9.95 5.90 -13.06
CA ALA A 266 10.73 4.69 -13.19
C ALA A 266 10.87 4.27 -14.66
N THR A 267 12.08 3.98 -15.11
CA THR A 267 12.34 3.51 -16.47
C THR A 267 12.17 1.99 -16.53
N VAL A 268 11.43 1.49 -17.52
CA VAL A 268 11.39 0.06 -17.83
C VAL A 268 12.69 -0.33 -18.52
N ILE A 269 13.56 -1.06 -17.82
CA ILE A 269 14.87 -1.47 -18.32
C ILE A 269 14.81 -2.81 -19.09
N ILE A 270 13.89 -3.70 -18.68
CA ILE A 270 13.59 -4.92 -19.41
C ILE A 270 12.08 -5.10 -19.41
N ALA A 271 11.51 -5.23 -20.60
CA ALA A 271 10.06 -5.38 -20.78
C ALA A 271 9.69 -6.81 -21.17
N ASP A 272 8.42 -7.16 -20.97
CA ASP A 272 7.78 -8.35 -21.52
C ASP A 272 8.39 -9.68 -21.04
N HIS A 273 8.70 -9.80 -19.74
CA HIS A 273 8.96 -11.11 -19.15
C HIS A 273 7.62 -11.83 -18.90
N GLU A 274 7.20 -12.61 -19.89
CA GLU A 274 5.93 -13.34 -19.85
C GLU A 274 6.00 -14.53 -18.88
N GLY A 275 4.99 -14.63 -18.02
CA GLY A 275 4.71 -15.79 -17.18
C GLY A 275 3.32 -16.36 -17.46
N SER A 276 3.03 -17.55 -16.96
CA SER A 276 1.77 -18.27 -17.19
C SER A 276 0.52 -17.49 -16.76
N ASN A 277 0.65 -16.60 -15.79
CA ASN A 277 -0.44 -15.80 -15.21
C ASN A 277 -0.24 -14.28 -15.35
N GLY A 278 0.70 -13.82 -16.20
CA GLY A 278 0.93 -12.38 -16.34
C GLY A 278 2.23 -11.99 -17.03
N VAL A 279 2.66 -10.76 -16.79
CA VAL A 279 3.91 -10.20 -17.33
C VAL A 279 4.67 -9.43 -16.25
N VAL A 280 5.99 -9.51 -16.28
CA VAL A 280 6.90 -8.71 -15.46
C VAL A 280 7.62 -7.68 -16.34
N HIS A 281 7.59 -6.41 -15.90
CA HIS A 281 8.40 -5.33 -16.46
C HIS A 281 9.41 -4.90 -15.41
N VAL A 282 10.70 -5.07 -15.69
CA VAL A 282 11.78 -4.70 -14.77
C VAL A 282 11.99 -3.20 -14.81
N ILE A 283 12.00 -2.54 -13.65
CA ILE A 283 12.16 -1.09 -13.50
C ILE A 283 13.38 -0.72 -12.64
N ASP A 284 13.91 0.47 -12.86
CA ASP A 284 15.12 0.98 -12.19
C ASP A 284 14.88 1.83 -10.93
N VAL A 285 13.61 2.12 -10.59
CA VAL A 285 13.21 2.92 -9.43
C VAL A 285 12.00 2.27 -8.75
N VAL A 286 11.98 2.28 -7.40
CA VAL A 286 10.82 1.83 -6.61
C VAL A 286 9.69 2.85 -6.74
N LEU A 287 8.50 2.39 -7.09
CA LEU A 287 7.29 3.21 -7.19
C LEU A 287 6.70 3.43 -5.80
N PHE A 288 6.49 4.69 -5.45
CA PHE A 288 5.76 5.08 -4.25
C PHE A 288 4.34 5.48 -4.63
N PRO A 289 3.30 4.92 -3.98
CA PRO A 289 1.94 5.38 -4.19
C PRO A 289 1.89 6.88 -3.86
N PRO A 290 1.11 7.67 -4.61
CA PRO A 290 0.88 9.05 -4.22
C PRO A 290 0.36 9.06 -2.80
N ALA A 291 0.82 10.02 -1.97
CA ALA A 291 0.30 10.17 -0.62
C ALA A 291 -1.23 10.14 -0.68
N PRO A 292 -1.91 9.34 0.16
CA PRO A 292 -3.35 9.34 0.18
C PRO A 292 -3.79 10.79 0.39
N ASN A 293 -4.77 11.23 -0.39
CA ASN A 293 -5.38 12.52 -0.12
C ASN A 293 -5.81 12.49 1.36
N PRO A 294 -5.37 13.42 2.21
CA PRO A 294 -5.61 13.32 3.64
C PRO A 294 -7.13 13.23 3.84
N ALA A 295 -7.58 12.15 4.47
CA ALA A 295 -9.01 11.82 4.54
C ALA A 295 -9.79 12.95 5.24
N THR A 296 -9.14 13.64 6.18
CA THR A 296 -9.73 14.75 6.91
C THR A 296 -8.75 15.90 7.13
N VAL A 297 -9.29 17.09 7.39
CA VAL A 297 -8.51 18.26 7.82
C VAL A 297 -7.73 18.01 9.12
N VAL A 298 -8.14 17.03 9.93
CA VAL A 298 -7.39 16.60 11.13
C VAL A 298 -6.15 15.81 10.74
N ASP A 299 -6.25 14.93 9.75
CA ASP A 299 -5.10 14.13 9.28
C ASP A 299 -3.99 15.05 8.75
N ILE A 300 -4.35 16.11 8.01
CA ILE A 300 -3.40 17.16 7.58
C ILE A 300 -2.63 17.75 8.77
N ILE A 301 -3.33 18.02 9.88
CA ILE A 301 -2.74 18.65 11.06
C ILE A 301 -1.83 17.65 11.80
N VAL A 302 -2.28 16.41 11.96
CA VAL A 302 -1.55 15.34 12.67
C VAL A 302 -0.27 14.95 11.93
N ASP A 303 -0.33 14.88 10.60
CA ASP A 303 0.82 14.52 9.77
C ASP A 303 1.81 15.69 9.57
N SER A 304 1.48 16.88 10.08
CA SER A 304 2.30 18.07 9.92
C SER A 304 3.30 18.24 11.09
N PRO A 305 4.62 18.30 10.81
CA PRO A 305 5.63 18.47 11.85
C PRO A 305 5.57 19.84 12.55
N ASP A 306 4.86 20.81 11.98
CA ASP A 306 4.77 22.19 12.46
C ASP A 306 3.49 22.48 13.29
N HIS A 307 2.67 21.47 13.58
CA HIS A 307 1.35 21.64 14.21
C HIS A 307 1.14 20.80 15.49
N ASN A 308 2.20 20.39 16.17
CA ASN A 308 2.12 19.56 17.38
C ASN A 308 1.27 20.22 18.49
N LEU A 309 1.39 21.54 18.69
CA LEU A 309 0.59 22.28 19.68
C LEU A 309 -0.87 22.43 19.25
N LEU A 310 -1.13 22.56 17.95
CA LEU A 310 -2.49 22.60 17.42
C LEU A 310 -3.19 21.27 17.64
N GLU A 311 -2.53 20.15 17.34
CA GLU A 311 -3.03 18.80 17.60
C GLU A 311 -3.42 18.63 19.08
N LEU A 312 -2.51 18.97 20.00
CA LEU A 312 -2.77 18.91 21.43
C LEU A 312 -3.95 19.79 21.85
N ALA A 313 -4.09 20.98 21.26
CA ALA A 313 -5.19 21.90 21.55
C ALA A 313 -6.54 21.36 21.05
N VAL A 314 -6.59 20.84 19.82
CA VAL A 314 -7.79 20.20 19.24
C VAL A 314 -8.22 18.99 20.06
N GLY A 315 -7.26 18.17 20.51
CA GLY A 315 -7.49 17.06 21.42
C GLY A 315 -8.03 17.52 22.78
N ALA A 316 -7.40 18.50 23.42
CA ALA A 316 -7.84 19.05 24.72
C ALA A 316 -9.23 19.68 24.66
N ALA A 317 -9.58 20.32 23.54
CA ALA A 317 -10.90 20.90 23.31
C ALA A 317 -11.97 19.88 22.90
N GLY A 318 -11.60 18.62 22.65
CA GLY A 318 -12.53 17.56 22.22
C GLY A 318 -13.12 17.79 20.83
N LEU A 319 -12.35 18.42 19.92
CA LEU A 319 -12.82 18.77 18.57
C LEU A 319 -12.44 17.75 17.48
N VAL A 320 -11.63 16.74 17.82
CA VAL A 320 -11.14 15.72 16.87
C VAL A 320 -12.30 15.08 16.09
N ASP A 321 -13.25 14.45 16.78
CA ASP A 321 -14.38 13.77 16.13
C ASP A 321 -15.25 14.72 15.27
N ALA A 322 -15.35 15.99 15.66
CA ALA A 322 -16.15 16.97 14.93
C ALA A 322 -15.45 17.41 13.63
N LEU A 323 -14.13 17.61 13.66
CA LEU A 323 -13.34 18.05 12.51
C LEU A 323 -12.91 16.89 11.60
N SER A 324 -12.94 15.64 12.08
CA SER A 324 -12.84 14.43 11.26
C SER A 324 -14.19 13.99 10.67
N GLY A 325 -15.30 14.63 11.06
CA GLY A 325 -16.64 14.32 10.58
C GLY A 325 -16.94 14.81 9.16
N GLU A 326 -18.20 14.74 8.73
CA GLU A 326 -18.61 15.30 7.43
C GLU A 326 -18.49 16.82 7.42
N GLY A 327 -17.69 17.32 6.48
CA GLY A 327 -17.54 18.75 6.20
C GLY A 327 -18.59 19.28 5.21
N PRO A 328 -18.26 20.31 4.40
CA PRO A 328 -16.91 20.82 4.17
C PRO A 328 -16.43 21.80 5.26
N PHE A 329 -15.15 21.72 5.62
CA PHE A 329 -14.47 22.66 6.52
C PHE A 329 -13.43 23.51 5.79
N THR A 330 -13.18 24.72 6.30
CA THR A 330 -11.94 25.46 6.05
C THR A 330 -11.30 25.73 7.41
N VAL A 331 -10.13 25.16 7.64
CA VAL A 331 -9.38 25.31 8.90
C VAL A 331 -8.21 26.24 8.67
N PHE A 332 -8.14 27.32 9.42
CA PHE A 332 -6.97 28.18 9.49
C PHE A 332 -6.04 27.65 10.59
N ALA A 333 -5.02 26.88 10.23
CA ALA A 333 -4.19 26.12 11.16
C ALA A 333 -2.95 26.92 11.60
N PRO A 334 -2.89 27.43 12.85
CA PRO A 334 -1.72 28.14 13.33
C PRO A 334 -0.56 27.19 13.61
N THR A 335 0.63 27.56 13.15
CA THR A 335 1.88 26.82 13.41
C THR A 335 2.28 26.81 14.89
N ASP A 336 3.17 25.90 15.28
CA ASP A 336 3.78 25.86 16.62
C ASP A 336 4.50 27.17 16.98
N ALA A 337 5.06 27.86 15.98
CA ALA A 337 5.66 29.18 16.13
C ALA A 337 4.60 30.24 16.49
N ALA A 338 3.41 30.17 15.87
CA ALA A 338 2.28 31.05 16.17
C ALA A 338 1.80 30.88 17.62
N PHE A 339 1.65 29.63 18.08
CA PHE A 339 1.30 29.33 19.48
C PHE A 339 2.38 29.82 20.46
N THR A 340 3.65 29.62 20.12
CA THR A 340 4.79 30.09 20.93
C THR A 340 4.78 31.61 21.08
N ALA A 341 4.50 32.34 20.00
CA ALA A 341 4.37 33.79 20.02
C ALA A 341 3.19 34.25 20.89
N LEU A 342 2.05 33.55 20.81
CA LEU A 342 0.86 33.85 21.61
C LEU A 342 1.15 33.70 23.11
N VAL A 343 1.64 32.55 23.56
CA VAL A 343 1.88 32.30 24.99
C VAL A 343 2.92 33.26 25.57
N ALA A 344 3.94 33.61 24.78
CA ALA A 344 4.92 34.63 25.16
C ALA A 344 4.31 36.03 25.29
N SER A 345 3.35 36.39 24.43
CA SER A 345 2.66 37.68 24.49
C SER A 345 1.71 37.80 25.68
N LEU A 346 1.13 36.67 26.11
CA LEU A 346 0.18 36.59 27.23
C LEU A 346 0.85 36.35 28.58
N ASP A 347 2.16 36.06 28.61
CA ASP A 347 2.93 35.68 29.80
C ASP A 347 2.34 34.43 30.50
N ILE A 348 1.94 33.44 29.69
CA ILE A 348 1.42 32.14 30.12
C ILE A 348 2.27 31.00 29.54
N THR A 349 2.07 29.80 30.04
CA THR A 349 2.65 28.55 29.51
C THR A 349 1.72 27.88 28.49
N ALA A 350 2.25 26.94 27.70
CA ALA A 350 1.43 26.13 26.79
C ALA A 350 0.38 25.31 27.55
N ASP A 351 0.73 24.75 28.73
CA ASP A 351 -0.23 24.02 29.57
C ASP A 351 -1.38 24.93 30.06
N GLU A 352 -1.08 26.18 30.40
CA GLU A 352 -2.09 27.16 30.80
C GLU A 352 -2.98 27.57 29.62
N LEU A 353 -2.43 27.64 28.39
CA LEU A 353 -3.21 27.86 27.18
C LEU A 353 -4.16 26.68 26.91
N LEU A 354 -3.65 25.44 26.99
CA LEU A 354 -4.44 24.22 26.80
C LEU A 354 -5.54 24.04 27.86
N ALA A 355 -5.38 24.67 29.03
CA ALA A 355 -6.35 24.65 30.12
C ALA A 355 -7.37 25.80 30.07
N LEU A 356 -7.34 26.69 29.07
CA LEU A 356 -8.30 27.77 28.95
C LEU A 356 -9.72 27.25 28.72
N GLU A 357 -10.68 27.73 29.50
CA GLU A 357 -12.10 27.40 29.30
C GLU A 357 -12.61 27.85 27.93
N SER A 358 -12.02 28.92 27.38
CA SER A 358 -12.34 29.46 26.05
C SER A 358 -11.58 28.77 24.90
N LEU A 359 -10.74 27.76 25.16
CA LEU A 359 -9.93 27.11 24.13
C LEU A 359 -10.80 26.56 22.98
N SER A 360 -11.93 25.92 23.33
CA SER A 360 -12.86 25.39 22.32
C SER A 360 -13.41 26.47 21.40
N ASP A 361 -13.74 27.64 21.94
CA ASP A 361 -14.30 28.75 21.16
C ASP A 361 -13.22 29.42 20.31
N ILE A 362 -12.00 29.56 20.85
CA ILE A 362 -10.83 30.02 20.07
C ILE A 362 -10.59 29.09 18.88
N LEU A 363 -10.56 27.78 19.07
CA LEU A 363 -10.33 26.83 17.98
C LEU A 363 -11.49 26.81 16.98
N LYS A 364 -12.75 26.91 17.42
CA LYS A 364 -13.90 27.06 16.52
C LYS A 364 -13.84 28.34 15.68
N TYR A 365 -13.23 29.40 16.19
CA TYR A 365 -13.01 30.65 15.44
C TYR A 365 -11.95 30.50 14.35
N HIS A 366 -11.14 29.45 14.37
CA HIS A 366 -10.23 29.09 13.29
C HIS A 366 -10.89 28.23 12.20
N VAL A 367 -12.14 27.82 12.38
CA VAL A 367 -12.80 26.89 11.47
C VAL A 367 -14.03 27.54 10.86
N VAL A 368 -14.16 27.47 9.54
CA VAL A 368 -15.35 27.88 8.80
C VAL A 368 -16.08 26.62 8.32
N GLY A 369 -17.40 26.59 8.46
CA GLY A 369 -18.26 25.47 8.04
C GLY A 369 -18.53 25.43 6.52
N ALA A 370 -17.54 25.76 5.71
CA ALA A 370 -17.57 25.72 4.25
C ALA A 370 -16.15 25.52 3.72
N ALA A 371 -15.99 24.88 2.56
CA ALA A 371 -14.70 24.83 1.86
C ALA A 371 -14.48 26.14 1.10
N ALA A 372 -13.30 26.74 1.27
CA ALA A 372 -12.88 27.95 0.59
C ALA A 372 -11.40 27.83 0.26
N LEU A 373 -11.08 27.59 -1.02
CA LEU A 373 -9.71 27.65 -1.52
C LEU A 373 -9.24 29.09 -1.58
N SER A 374 -7.93 29.33 -1.61
CA SER A 374 -7.32 30.66 -1.77
C SER A 374 -7.85 31.41 -3.00
N THR A 375 -8.21 30.66 -4.05
CA THR A 375 -8.79 31.17 -5.30
C THR A 375 -10.28 31.52 -5.20
N ASP A 376 -10.99 31.00 -4.20
CA ASP A 376 -12.39 31.34 -3.91
C ASP A 376 -12.52 32.60 -3.04
N LEU A 377 -11.40 33.03 -2.43
CA LEU A 377 -11.37 34.16 -1.51
C LEU A 377 -11.35 35.51 -2.23
N SER A 378 -12.01 36.50 -1.65
CA SER A 378 -12.07 37.88 -2.14
C SER A 378 -11.66 38.88 -1.07
N ASP A 379 -11.11 40.02 -1.50
CA ASP A 379 -10.72 41.11 -0.58
C ASP A 379 -11.92 41.67 0.19
N GLY A 380 -11.78 41.79 1.50
CA GLY A 380 -12.84 42.21 2.43
C GLY A 380 -13.95 41.18 2.63
N GLN A 381 -13.75 39.92 2.23
CA GLN A 381 -14.72 38.86 2.44
C GLN A 381 -14.83 38.51 3.93
N LEU A 382 -16.06 38.42 4.42
CA LEU A 382 -16.36 37.94 5.77
C LEU A 382 -16.79 36.48 5.71
N LEU A 383 -16.12 35.61 6.48
CA LEU A 383 -16.45 34.20 6.62
C LEU A 383 -16.91 33.89 8.04
N THR A 384 -18.13 33.38 8.18
CA THR A 384 -18.67 32.99 9.49
C THR A 384 -18.03 31.69 9.96
N THR A 385 -17.40 31.75 11.13
CA THR A 385 -16.72 30.61 11.76
C THR A 385 -17.70 29.69 12.49
N LEU A 386 -17.23 28.51 12.93
CA LEU A 386 -18.01 27.60 13.77
C LEU A 386 -18.28 28.17 15.18
N GLU A 387 -17.52 29.16 15.61
CA GLU A 387 -17.80 29.90 16.85
C GLU A 387 -19.01 30.83 16.65
N GLY A 388 -19.20 31.34 15.44
CA GLY A 388 -20.34 32.17 15.03
C GLY A 388 -19.95 33.60 14.68
N SER A 389 -18.75 34.05 15.04
CA SER A 389 -18.18 35.33 14.60
C SER A 389 -17.53 35.21 13.23
N ASP A 390 -17.38 36.35 12.54
CA ASP A 390 -16.78 36.41 11.21
C ASP A 390 -15.27 36.68 11.29
N VAL A 391 -14.50 35.99 10.44
CA VAL A 391 -13.13 36.38 10.09
C VAL A 391 -13.13 37.19 8.80
N GLU A 392 -12.29 38.21 8.72
CA GLU A 392 -12.14 39.05 7.54
C GLU A 392 -10.95 38.61 6.71
N ILE A 393 -11.14 38.49 5.40
CA ILE A 393 -10.11 38.10 4.46
C ILE A 393 -9.57 39.33 3.74
N SER A 394 -8.24 39.44 3.67
CA SER A 394 -7.54 40.44 2.86
C SER A 394 -6.63 39.74 1.87
N ILE A 395 -6.55 40.23 0.63
CA ILE A 395 -5.69 39.65 -0.42
C ILE A 395 -4.69 40.66 -1.02
N ASP A 396 -4.62 41.87 -0.46
CA ASP A 396 -3.80 42.98 -0.96
C ASP A 396 -2.28 42.68 -0.94
N MET A 397 -1.82 41.85 0.00
CA MET A 397 -0.39 41.50 0.17
C MET A 397 -0.18 39.99 0.40
N GLY A 398 -0.98 39.16 -0.30
CA GLY A 398 -1.13 37.74 0.00
C GLY A 398 -2.41 37.48 0.80
N VAL A 399 -2.81 36.21 0.96
CA VAL A 399 -4.01 35.86 1.71
C VAL A 399 -3.75 36.07 3.20
N MET A 400 -4.53 36.95 3.81
CA MET A 400 -4.55 37.20 5.25
C MET A 400 -5.93 36.92 5.80
N VAL A 401 -5.97 36.42 7.04
CA VAL A 401 -7.17 36.14 7.82
C VAL A 401 -7.09 36.97 9.08
N ASN A 402 -7.91 38.02 9.17
CA ASN A 402 -7.73 39.12 10.11
C ASN A 402 -6.30 39.70 9.98
N ASP A 403 -5.50 39.51 11.02
CA ASP A 403 -4.12 39.98 11.11
C ASP A 403 -3.10 38.84 10.84
N ALA A 404 -3.55 37.60 10.60
CA ALA A 404 -2.67 36.44 10.38
C ALA A 404 -2.37 36.23 8.88
N ASN A 405 -1.12 35.98 8.53
CA ASN A 405 -0.75 35.66 7.16
C ASN A 405 -0.92 34.16 6.91
N VAL A 406 -1.52 33.81 5.78
CA VAL A 406 -1.49 32.42 5.29
C VAL A 406 -0.11 32.16 4.70
N VAL A 407 0.67 31.29 5.35
CA VAL A 407 2.04 30.93 4.94
C VAL A 407 2.06 29.76 3.96
N GLU A 408 1.04 28.90 4.02
CA GLU A 408 0.79 27.82 3.09
C GLU A 408 -0.72 27.66 2.92
N ALA A 409 -1.19 27.63 1.69
CA ALA A 409 -2.61 27.63 1.36
C ALA A 409 -3.00 26.35 0.62
N ASP A 410 -4.29 26.04 0.62
CA ASP A 410 -4.90 25.00 -0.21
C ASP A 410 -4.42 23.57 0.08
N LEU A 411 -4.20 23.23 1.36
CA LEU A 411 -4.01 21.84 1.77
C LEU A 411 -5.37 21.13 1.77
N VAL A 412 -5.70 20.44 0.69
CA VAL A 412 -7.03 19.84 0.47
C VAL A 412 -7.14 18.49 1.16
N ALA A 413 -8.24 18.28 1.89
CA ALA A 413 -8.68 17.02 2.46
C ALA A 413 -10.06 16.61 1.91
N ASP A 414 -10.47 15.35 2.09
CA ASP A 414 -11.79 14.91 1.58
C ASP A 414 -12.97 15.62 2.27
N ASN A 415 -12.80 16.03 3.53
CA ASN A 415 -13.81 16.76 4.28
C ASN A 415 -13.56 18.28 4.38
N GLY A 416 -12.58 18.85 3.68
CA GLY A 416 -12.31 20.28 3.75
C GLY A 416 -10.98 20.75 3.18
N VAL A 417 -10.53 21.91 3.64
CA VAL A 417 -9.24 22.51 3.28
C VAL A 417 -8.58 23.11 4.52
N VAL A 418 -7.25 23.04 4.59
CA VAL A 418 -6.43 23.68 5.61
C VAL A 418 -5.59 24.79 4.97
N HIS A 419 -5.58 25.96 5.62
CA HIS A 419 -4.68 27.07 5.33
C HIS A 419 -3.79 27.29 6.55
N VAL A 420 -2.49 27.12 6.40
CA VAL A 420 -1.52 27.31 7.49
C VAL A 420 -1.31 28.80 7.73
N ILE A 421 -1.41 29.24 8.98
CA ILE A 421 -1.26 30.64 9.37
C ILE A 421 -0.11 30.86 10.37
N ASP A 422 0.50 32.05 10.31
CA ASP A 422 1.62 32.44 11.17
C ASP A 422 1.21 33.00 12.54
N MET A 423 -0.09 33.13 12.81
CA MET A 423 -0.61 33.70 14.05
C MET A 423 -1.91 33.05 14.49
N VAL A 424 -2.10 32.86 15.80
CA VAL A 424 -3.37 32.38 16.37
C VAL A 424 -4.42 33.49 16.30
N LEU A 425 -5.56 33.20 15.68
CA LEU A 425 -6.70 34.12 15.59
C LEU A 425 -7.29 34.36 16.98
N SER A 426 -7.45 35.63 17.31
CA SER A 426 -8.07 36.07 18.55
C SER A 426 -9.56 36.35 18.32
N LEU A 427 -10.41 35.89 19.24
CA LEU A 427 -11.84 36.19 19.21
C LEU A 427 -12.08 37.71 19.16
N PRO A 428 -13.13 38.18 18.46
CA PRO A 428 -13.47 39.60 18.45
C PRO A 428 -13.88 40.08 19.84
N SER A 429 -13.55 41.33 20.17
CA SER A 429 -13.68 41.92 21.52
C SER A 429 -15.12 42.07 22.06
N GLY A 430 -16.12 41.54 21.35
CA GLY A 430 -17.55 41.59 21.69
C GLY A 430 -18.25 40.23 21.78
N VAL A 431 -17.54 39.14 21.48
CA VAL A 431 -17.88 37.79 21.96
C VAL A 431 -17.56 37.77 23.46
N ASP A 432 -18.25 36.98 24.27
CA ASP A 432 -18.04 36.82 25.72
C ASP A 432 -16.66 36.22 26.08
N GLN A 433 -15.58 36.84 25.61
CA GLN A 433 -14.37 36.99 26.39
C GLN A 433 -14.76 37.85 27.59
N VAL A 434 -15.15 37.23 28.71
CA VAL A 434 -15.31 37.98 29.97
C VAL A 434 -13.95 38.60 30.28
N ALA A 435 -13.85 39.86 29.89
CA ALA A 435 -12.64 40.64 29.91
C ALA A 435 -12.17 40.78 31.37
N LEU A 436 -11.08 40.08 31.69
CA LEU A 436 -10.28 40.29 32.90
C LEU A 436 -9.82 41.77 33.08
N ALA A 437 -10.00 42.62 32.07
CA ALA A 437 -9.72 44.05 32.11
C ALA A 437 -10.83 44.92 32.75
N ASP A 438 -12.10 44.49 32.77
CA ASP A 438 -13.22 45.37 33.18
C ASP A 438 -13.66 45.18 34.65
N LEU A 439 -13.27 44.09 35.31
CA LEU A 439 -13.61 43.84 36.71
C LEU A 439 -12.92 44.82 37.68
N PHE A 440 -11.82 45.45 37.26
CA PHE A 440 -10.97 46.26 38.14
C PHE A 440 -10.59 47.61 37.54
N ASN A 441 -11.57 48.34 37.01
CA ASN A 441 -11.39 49.76 36.71
C ASN A 441 -11.15 50.53 38.01
N VAL A 442 -9.88 50.87 38.24
CA VAL A 442 -9.41 51.63 39.39
C VAL A 442 -9.45 53.13 39.09
N PHE A 443 -10.23 53.89 39.86
CA PHE A 443 -10.39 55.34 39.67
C PHE A 443 -10.51 56.10 41.00
N PRO A 444 -10.15 57.40 41.05
CA PRO A 444 -9.43 58.13 40.01
C PRO A 444 -7.96 57.68 39.90
N ASN A 445 -7.37 57.76 38.71
CA ASN A 445 -5.94 57.64 38.51
C ASN A 445 -5.49 58.77 37.56
N PRO A 446 -4.76 59.79 38.03
CA PRO A 446 -4.13 59.92 39.35
C PRO A 446 -5.14 60.06 40.51
N THR A 447 -4.81 59.55 41.69
CA THR A 447 -5.56 59.73 42.94
C THR A 447 -4.83 60.64 43.91
N THR A 448 -5.55 61.28 44.84
CA THR A 448 -4.96 61.99 45.98
C THR A 448 -4.89 61.08 47.20
N ASP A 449 -6.02 60.62 47.72
CA ASP A 449 -6.07 59.84 48.97
C ASP A 449 -6.99 58.62 48.91
N VAL A 450 -7.85 58.48 47.90
CA VAL A 450 -8.83 57.39 47.85
C VAL A 450 -8.85 56.74 46.48
N LEU A 451 -8.69 55.43 46.49
CA LEU A 451 -8.89 54.57 45.35
C LEU A 451 -10.32 54.01 45.36
N ARG A 452 -10.98 53.88 44.21
CA ARG A 452 -12.27 53.21 44.06
C ARG A 452 -12.24 52.22 42.90
N TRP A 453 -13.11 51.22 42.97
CA TRP A 453 -13.36 50.27 41.89
C TRP A 453 -14.87 49.98 41.81
N ASN A 454 -15.30 49.23 40.78
CA ASN A 454 -16.69 49.03 40.35
C ASN A 454 -17.63 48.29 41.33
N GLY A 455 -17.45 48.43 42.65
CA GLY A 455 -18.38 47.93 43.66
C GLY A 455 -18.35 46.41 43.89
N VAL A 456 -17.45 45.69 43.24
CA VAL A 456 -17.22 44.25 43.44
C VAL A 456 -16.53 44.02 44.78
N ALA A 457 -16.97 43.01 45.54
CA ALA A 457 -16.27 42.59 46.76
C ALA A 457 -14.96 41.90 46.36
N VAL A 458 -13.86 42.24 47.02
CA VAL A 458 -12.55 41.66 46.70
C VAL A 458 -11.97 40.96 47.93
N ASP A 459 -11.39 39.79 47.71
CA ASP A 459 -10.83 38.94 48.77
C ASP A 459 -9.60 39.62 49.41
N ARG A 460 -8.73 40.20 48.57
CA ARG A 460 -7.49 40.84 49.01
C ARG A 460 -7.06 41.97 48.08
N ILE A 461 -6.58 43.08 48.66
CA ILE A 461 -5.90 44.15 47.93
C ILE A 461 -4.53 44.42 48.56
N ARG A 462 -3.50 44.54 47.71
CA ARG A 462 -2.14 44.93 48.11
C ARG A 462 -1.69 46.15 47.32
N VAL A 463 -1.16 47.15 48.00
CA VAL A 463 -0.52 48.34 47.41
C VAL A 463 0.99 48.20 47.59
N ILE A 464 1.71 48.12 46.50
CA ILE A 464 3.14 47.81 46.45
C ILE A 464 3.87 49.03 45.88
N ASP A 465 4.96 49.46 46.53
CA ASP A 465 5.80 50.53 45.98
C ASP A 465 6.64 50.07 44.78
N THR A 466 7.31 51.00 44.09
CA THR A 466 8.20 50.68 42.96
C THR A 466 9.43 49.85 43.33
N GLN A 467 9.68 49.62 44.62
CA GLN A 467 10.74 48.76 45.14
C GLN A 467 10.22 47.36 45.53
N GLY A 468 8.96 47.05 45.21
CA GLY A 468 8.35 45.74 45.48
C GLY A 468 7.91 45.53 46.93
N ARG A 469 7.93 46.57 47.77
CA ARG A 469 7.53 46.45 49.18
C ARG A 469 6.03 46.70 49.32
N VAL A 470 5.33 45.81 50.02
CA VAL A 470 3.92 46.01 50.37
C VAL A 470 3.81 47.18 51.36
N ARG A 471 3.11 48.22 50.96
CA ARG A 471 2.89 49.43 51.76
C ARG A 471 1.53 49.43 52.45
N LEU A 472 0.55 48.75 51.85
CA LEU A 472 -0.79 48.62 52.38
C LEU A 472 -1.37 47.28 51.93
N GLU A 473 -2.05 46.58 52.84
CA GLU A 473 -2.75 45.33 52.54
C GLU A 473 -4.08 45.32 53.30
N THR A 474 -5.14 44.91 52.61
CA THR A 474 -6.46 44.74 53.20
C THR A 474 -7.16 43.52 52.61
N THR A 475 -8.13 42.98 53.34
CA THR A 475 -8.96 41.84 52.92
C THR A 475 -10.43 42.24 53.00
N ASN A 476 -11.27 41.65 52.15
CA ASN A 476 -12.73 41.90 52.10
C ASN A 476 -13.11 43.39 51.93
N ALA A 477 -12.36 44.14 51.10
CA ALA A 477 -12.66 45.53 50.85
C ALA A 477 -13.83 45.69 49.87
N VAL A 478 -14.65 46.72 50.04
CA VAL A 478 -15.83 46.97 49.19
C VAL A 478 -15.74 48.35 48.57
N GLY A 479 -15.43 48.38 47.26
CA GLY A 479 -15.51 49.55 46.39
C GLY A 479 -14.58 50.74 46.68
N SER A 480 -13.79 50.76 47.76
CA SER A 480 -12.79 51.82 47.99
C SER A 480 -11.64 51.44 48.94
N LEU A 481 -10.50 52.13 48.78
CA LEU A 481 -9.29 51.97 49.58
C LEU A 481 -8.69 53.35 49.92
N ASP A 482 -8.41 53.58 51.21
CA ASP A 482 -7.75 54.80 51.70
C ASP A 482 -6.22 54.67 51.56
N LEU A 483 -5.60 55.64 50.90
CA LEU A 483 -4.18 55.73 50.60
C LEU A 483 -3.52 56.92 51.34
N SER A 484 -4.24 57.64 52.19
CA SER A 484 -3.75 58.85 52.89
C SER A 484 -2.44 58.62 53.67
N SER A 485 -2.21 57.39 54.15
CA SER A 485 -1.00 56.99 54.87
C SER A 485 0.26 56.81 54.00
N LEU A 486 0.10 56.77 52.67
CA LEU A 486 1.19 56.58 51.72
C LEU A 486 1.82 57.93 51.30
N GLU A 487 3.09 57.94 50.95
CA GLU A 487 3.72 59.11 50.32
C GLU A 487 3.30 59.23 48.84
N ASN A 488 3.45 60.41 48.25
CA ASN A 488 3.20 60.61 46.82
C ASN A 488 4.16 59.74 45.99
N GLY A 489 3.64 59.10 44.95
CA GLY A 489 4.43 58.15 44.16
C GLY A 489 3.58 57.26 43.28
N VAL A 490 4.27 56.42 42.50
CA VAL A 490 3.65 55.36 41.71
C VAL A 490 3.57 54.10 42.56
N PHE A 491 2.40 53.49 42.59
CA PHE A 491 2.16 52.24 43.29
C PHE A 491 1.55 51.21 42.34
N MET A 492 1.88 49.95 42.57
CA MET A 492 1.22 48.81 41.94
C MET A 492 0.13 48.32 42.89
N VAL A 493 -1.12 48.38 42.45
CA VAL A 493 -2.27 47.84 43.18
C VAL A 493 -2.59 46.47 42.63
N VAL A 494 -2.45 45.45 43.46
CA VAL A 494 -2.83 44.07 43.17
C VAL A 494 -4.17 43.80 43.83
N ILE A 495 -5.14 43.38 43.05
CA ILE A 495 -6.50 43.05 43.51
C ILE A 495 -6.75 41.58 43.24
N GLU A 496 -7.24 40.87 44.23
CA GLU A 496 -7.60 39.46 44.14
C GLU A 496 -9.06 39.29 44.56
N ALA A 497 -9.85 38.60 43.73
CA ALA A 497 -11.25 38.29 43.99
C ALA A 497 -11.62 36.98 43.30
N GLU A 498 -12.33 36.09 43.99
CA GLU A 498 -12.87 34.84 43.48
C GLU A 498 -11.82 33.95 42.79
N GLY A 499 -10.58 33.94 43.33
CA GLY A 499 -9.47 33.16 42.77
C GLY A 499 -8.76 33.82 41.58
N GLN A 500 -9.23 34.98 41.10
CA GLN A 500 -8.60 35.75 40.05
C GLN A 500 -7.72 36.88 40.61
N ARG A 501 -6.72 37.33 39.82
CA ARG A 501 -5.77 38.39 40.21
C ARG A 501 -5.61 39.43 39.11
N ALA A 502 -5.79 40.70 39.45
CA ALA A 502 -5.54 41.84 38.57
C ALA A 502 -4.47 42.78 39.16
N VAL A 503 -3.74 43.47 38.28
CA VAL A 503 -2.67 44.40 38.67
C VAL A 503 -2.84 45.73 37.93
N LYS A 504 -2.83 46.85 38.66
CA LYS A 504 -2.95 48.20 38.08
C LYS A 504 -1.91 49.16 38.66
N SER A 505 -1.27 49.93 37.79
CA SER A 505 -0.42 51.05 38.20
C SER A 505 -1.26 52.28 38.55
N VAL A 506 -1.02 52.86 39.72
CA VAL A 506 -1.74 54.02 40.27
C VAL A 506 -0.76 55.11 40.65
N LEU A 507 -1.01 56.34 40.19
CA LEU A 507 -0.24 57.52 40.60
C LEU A 507 -0.95 58.24 41.76
N LYS A 508 -0.31 58.30 42.93
CA LYS A 508 -0.72 59.13 44.08
C LYS A 508 -0.06 60.52 43.99
N ARG A 509 -0.85 61.60 44.02
CA ARG A 509 -0.39 63.00 43.92
C ARG A 509 -0.67 63.83 45.15
#